data_AF-A0A9E1WCR9-F1
#
_entry.id   AF-A0A9E1WCR9-F1
#
_cell.length_a   1.000
_cell.length_b   1.000
_cell.length_c   1.000
_cell.angle_alpha   90.00
_cell.angle_beta   90.00
_cell.angle_gamma   90.00
#
_symmetry.space_group_name_H-M   'P 1'
#
loop_
_entity.id
_entity.type
_entity.pdbx_description
1 polymer ?
#
loop_
_entity_poly.entity_id
_entity_poly.type
_entity_poly.pdbx_seq_one_letter_code
_entity_poly.pdbx_strand_id
1 'polypeptide(L)'
;ILSDTFRASVTGQAASDVYQAFDYLPVFWSSAWQGFMDHLVNGVGIRGWGSLMVSLESISVLPVSERWHPHLFALEVAVDTGIPGLIGYALFFVFLSRRLFDARSEVALSSLVVILALFPLNSSISFYSYFNGNILFLTLALLIVLDRDIKTPTKVAGPYDGRS
;
A
#
# COMPACT_ATOMS: atom_id res chain seq x y z
N ILE A 1 -30.52 17.89 0.90
CA ILE A 1 -29.10 17.46 0.77
C ILE A 1 -28.27 17.93 1.97
N LEU A 2 -27.84 19.20 2.09
CA LEU A 2 -27.06 19.67 3.24
C LEU A 2 -27.78 19.49 4.60
N SER A 3 -29.10 19.64 4.63
CA SER A 3 -29.95 19.45 5.82
C SER A 3 -30.04 17.99 6.28
N ASP A 4 -29.95 17.04 5.35
CA ASP A 4 -30.18 15.62 5.61
C ASP A 4 -28.87 14.96 6.07
N THR A 5 -27.75 15.35 5.47
CA THR A 5 -26.40 14.94 5.91
C THR A 5 -26.07 15.48 7.30
N PHE A 6 -26.48 16.71 7.62
CA PHE A 6 -26.27 17.29 8.95
C PHE A 6 -27.17 16.63 10.00
N ARG A 7 -28.39 16.22 9.63
CA ARG A 7 -29.26 15.43 10.52
C ARG A 7 -28.70 14.04 10.77
N ALA A 8 -28.19 13.37 9.73
CA ALA A 8 -27.56 12.05 9.86
C ALA A 8 -26.27 12.08 10.69
N SER A 9 -25.51 13.19 10.68
CA SER A 9 -24.32 13.33 11.54
C SER A 9 -24.69 13.55 13.01
N VAL A 10 -25.74 14.33 13.29
CA VAL A 10 -26.22 14.62 14.65
C VAL A 10 -26.90 13.40 15.28
N THR A 11 -27.54 12.52 14.50
CA THR A 11 -28.14 11.26 14.97
C THR A 11 -27.13 10.13 15.10
N GLY A 12 -25.85 10.33 14.72
CA GLY A 12 -24.83 9.28 14.73
C GLY A 12 -24.95 8.25 13.60
N GLN A 13 -25.95 8.38 12.73
CA GLN A 13 -26.17 7.48 11.58
C GLN A 13 -25.06 7.58 10.53
N ALA A 14 -24.53 8.78 10.28
CA ALA A 14 -23.39 8.94 9.39
C ALA A 14 -22.13 8.21 9.92
N ALA A 15 -21.98 8.08 11.24
CA ALA A 15 -20.90 7.30 11.84
C ALA A 15 -21.19 5.79 11.74
N SER A 16 -22.44 5.35 11.96
CA SER A 16 -22.81 3.93 11.82
C SER A 16 -22.61 3.41 10.40
N ASP A 17 -22.94 4.21 9.39
CA ASP A 17 -22.77 3.83 7.98
C ASP A 17 -21.28 3.72 7.59
N VAL A 18 -20.42 4.57 8.16
CA VAL A 18 -18.96 4.47 7.99
C VAL A 18 -18.39 3.21 8.66
N TYR A 19 -18.93 2.80 9.81
CA TYR A 19 -18.51 1.54 10.44
C TYR A 19 -18.99 0.31 9.67
N GLN A 20 -20.13 0.41 8.98
CA GLN A 20 -20.65 -0.66 8.14
C GLN A 20 -19.68 -1.03 7.02
N ALA A 21 -18.83 -0.09 6.55
CA ALA A 21 -17.79 -0.37 5.57
C ALA A 21 -16.77 -1.43 6.06
N PHE A 22 -16.49 -1.47 7.37
CA PHE A 22 -15.56 -2.46 7.95
C PHE A 22 -16.15 -3.88 7.97
N ASP A 23 -17.48 -4.01 8.02
CA ASP A 23 -18.15 -5.32 8.01
C ASP A 23 -17.96 -6.05 6.67
N TYR A 24 -17.68 -5.31 5.58
CA TYR A 24 -17.45 -5.89 4.25
C TYR A 24 -15.98 -6.23 3.98
N LEU A 25 -15.03 -5.74 4.76
CA LEU A 25 -13.59 -6.01 4.57
C LEU A 25 -13.25 -7.51 4.55
N PRO A 26 -13.77 -8.36 5.47
CA PRO A 26 -13.50 -9.80 5.42
C PRO A 26 -14.01 -10.46 4.13
N VAL A 27 -15.15 -10.00 3.62
CA VAL A 27 -15.72 -10.48 2.35
C VAL A 27 -14.82 -10.10 1.19
N PHE A 28 -14.34 -8.85 1.16
CA PHE A 28 -13.40 -8.38 0.13
C PHE A 28 -12.08 -9.15 0.18
N TRP A 29 -11.57 -9.45 1.37
CA TRP A 29 -10.33 -10.21 1.51
C TRP A 29 -10.49 -11.66 1.09
N SER A 30 -11.59 -12.31 1.49
CA SER A 30 -11.89 -13.67 1.08
C SER A 30 -12.00 -13.79 -0.44
N SER A 31 -12.67 -12.82 -1.07
CA SER A 31 -12.93 -12.86 -2.50
C SER A 31 -11.70 -12.48 -3.34
N ALA A 32 -10.88 -11.54 -2.86
CA ALA A 32 -9.59 -11.24 -3.46
C ALA A 32 -8.59 -12.39 -3.32
N TRP A 33 -8.60 -13.09 -2.19
CA TRP A 33 -7.82 -14.31 -2.01
C TRP A 33 -8.23 -15.41 -2.99
N GLN A 34 -9.54 -15.61 -3.17
CA GLN A 34 -10.06 -16.56 -4.16
C GLN A 34 -9.64 -16.15 -5.58
N GLY A 35 -9.83 -14.88 -5.96
CA GLY A 35 -9.41 -14.38 -7.27
C GLY A 35 -7.91 -14.52 -7.52
N PHE A 36 -7.07 -14.38 -6.49
CA PHE A 36 -5.65 -14.66 -6.58
C PHE A 36 -5.36 -16.15 -6.84
N MET A 37 -6.02 -17.04 -6.08
CA MET A 37 -5.87 -18.49 -6.27
C MET A 37 -6.31 -18.96 -7.66
N ASP A 38 -7.35 -18.32 -8.22
CA ASP A 38 -7.84 -18.62 -9.57
C ASP A 38 -6.89 -18.08 -10.67
N HIS A 39 -6.11 -17.05 -10.36
CA HIS A 39 -5.26 -16.32 -11.32
C HIS A 39 -3.83 -16.07 -10.82
N LEU A 40 -3.14 -17.12 -10.39
CA LEU A 40 -1.82 -17.03 -9.74
C LEU A 40 -0.72 -16.35 -10.57
N VAL A 41 -0.72 -16.50 -11.90
CA VAL A 41 0.41 -16.06 -12.73
C VAL A 41 0.32 -14.59 -13.11
N ASN A 42 -0.80 -14.15 -13.69
CA ASN A 42 -0.95 -12.78 -14.20
C ASN A 42 -1.90 -11.93 -13.35
N GLY A 43 -2.57 -12.52 -12.34
CA GLY A 43 -3.69 -11.90 -11.68
C GLY A 43 -4.85 -11.63 -12.64
N VAL A 44 -5.76 -10.77 -12.20
CA VAL A 44 -6.89 -10.26 -13.00
C VAL A 44 -6.57 -8.97 -13.75
N GLY A 45 -5.34 -8.48 -13.65
CA GLY A 45 -4.92 -7.17 -14.16
C GLY A 45 -5.17 -6.04 -13.16
N ILE A 46 -4.45 -4.93 -13.33
CA ILE A 46 -4.52 -3.76 -12.44
C ILE A 46 -5.95 -3.20 -12.39
N ARG A 47 -6.52 -3.14 -11.19
CA ARG A 47 -7.93 -2.80 -10.94
C ARG A 47 -8.96 -3.77 -11.55
N GLY A 48 -8.54 -4.96 -11.94
CA GLY A 48 -9.41 -6.01 -12.51
C GLY A 48 -10.24 -6.75 -11.47
N TRP A 49 -9.90 -6.62 -10.19
CA TRP A 49 -10.67 -7.28 -9.12
C TRP A 49 -12.11 -6.79 -9.02
N GLY A 50 -12.37 -5.50 -9.25
CA GLY A 50 -13.72 -4.95 -9.22
C GLY A 50 -14.64 -5.56 -10.29
N SER A 51 -14.12 -5.84 -11.48
CA SER A 51 -14.90 -6.52 -12.54
C SER A 51 -15.10 -8.01 -12.23
N LEU A 52 -14.11 -8.68 -11.63
CA LEU A 52 -14.25 -10.05 -11.14
C LEU A 52 -15.37 -10.13 -10.08
N MET A 53 -15.42 -9.20 -9.14
CA MET A 53 -16.47 -9.14 -8.10
C MET A 53 -17.87 -8.94 -8.66
N VAL A 54 -18.02 -8.17 -9.74
CA VAL A 54 -19.30 -8.03 -10.44
C VAL A 54 -19.72 -9.35 -11.08
N SER A 55 -18.77 -10.12 -11.62
CA SER A 55 -19.05 -11.41 -12.27
C SER A 55 -19.36 -12.57 -11.31
N LEU A 56 -18.87 -12.49 -10.06
CA LEU A 56 -19.08 -13.53 -9.04
C LEU A 56 -20.40 -13.37 -8.27
N GLU A 57 -21.26 -12.41 -8.64
CA GLU A 57 -22.53 -12.07 -7.97
C GLU A 57 -22.44 -11.82 -6.45
N SER A 58 -21.23 -11.77 -5.88
CA SER A 58 -21.01 -11.76 -4.44
C SER A 58 -21.31 -10.41 -3.77
N ILE A 59 -21.61 -9.37 -4.55
CA ILE A 59 -21.86 -8.01 -4.04
C ILE A 59 -23.00 -7.36 -4.84
N SER A 60 -24.23 -7.81 -4.62
CA SER A 60 -25.44 -7.12 -5.12
C SER A 60 -25.85 -5.92 -4.24
N VAL A 61 -25.14 -5.66 -3.12
CA VAL A 61 -25.66 -4.83 -2.00
C VAL A 61 -25.00 -3.44 -1.86
N LEU A 62 -23.86 -3.14 -2.50
CA LEU A 62 -23.13 -1.85 -2.32
C LEU A 62 -23.06 -0.96 -3.57
N PRO A 63 -22.98 0.37 -3.52
CA PRO A 63 -22.83 1.20 -4.72
C PRO A 63 -21.52 0.93 -5.49
N VAL A 64 -21.56 0.91 -6.82
CA VAL A 64 -20.41 0.59 -7.72
C VAL A 64 -19.18 1.49 -7.47
N SER A 65 -19.37 2.71 -6.97
CA SER A 65 -18.29 3.67 -6.67
C SER A 65 -17.40 3.28 -5.49
N GLU A 66 -17.82 2.35 -4.63
CA GLU A 66 -17.07 1.92 -3.43
C GLU A 66 -16.38 0.54 -3.60
N ARG A 67 -16.53 -0.11 -4.77
CA ARG A 67 -16.17 -1.53 -5.00
C ARG A 67 -14.80 -1.78 -5.64
N TRP A 68 -13.86 -0.84 -5.57
CA TRP A 68 -12.73 -0.88 -6.50
C TRP A 68 -11.56 -1.72 -6.04
N HIS A 69 -11.36 -1.90 -4.72
CA HIS A 69 -10.14 -2.53 -4.20
C HIS A 69 -10.36 -3.33 -2.90
N PRO A 70 -9.58 -4.40 -2.67
CA PRO A 70 -9.56 -5.17 -1.43
C PRO A 70 -9.20 -4.39 -0.15
N HIS A 71 -8.65 -3.16 -0.28
CA HIS A 71 -8.19 -2.34 0.86
C HIS A 71 -7.17 -3.09 1.72
N LEU A 72 -6.27 -3.82 1.09
CA LEU A 72 -5.12 -4.48 1.73
C LEU A 72 -4.02 -4.63 0.68
N PHE A 73 -2.95 -3.85 0.80
CA PHE A 73 -1.92 -3.72 -0.26
C PHE A 73 -1.37 -5.03 -0.77
N ALA A 74 -0.98 -5.94 0.14
CA ALA A 74 -0.44 -7.23 -0.27
C ALA A 74 -1.45 -8.04 -1.10
N LEU A 75 -2.73 -7.97 -0.73
CA LEU A 75 -3.81 -8.69 -1.41
C LEU A 75 -4.20 -8.02 -2.74
N GLU A 76 -4.15 -6.69 -2.80
CA GLU A 76 -4.31 -5.92 -4.03
C GLU A 76 -3.25 -6.31 -5.06
N VAL A 77 -1.98 -6.31 -4.65
CA VAL A 77 -0.88 -6.74 -5.52
C VAL A 77 -1.03 -8.21 -5.92
N ALA A 78 -1.38 -9.08 -4.96
CA ALA A 78 -1.58 -10.51 -5.23
C ALA A 78 -2.66 -10.73 -6.30
N VAL A 79 -3.85 -10.17 -6.13
CA VAL A 79 -4.97 -10.44 -7.05
C VAL A 79 -4.78 -9.76 -8.40
N ASP A 80 -4.24 -8.54 -8.43
CA ASP A 80 -4.11 -7.76 -9.68
C ASP A 80 -2.95 -8.24 -10.56
N THR A 81 -1.85 -8.70 -9.95
CA THR A 81 -0.60 -8.98 -10.68
C THR A 81 -0.01 -10.36 -10.44
N GLY A 82 -0.61 -11.16 -9.54
CA GLY A 82 -0.19 -12.52 -9.25
C GLY A 82 1.17 -12.62 -8.56
N ILE A 83 1.76 -13.81 -8.67
CA ILE A 83 3.08 -14.15 -8.11
C ILE A 83 4.19 -13.19 -8.60
N PRO A 84 4.27 -12.80 -9.89
CA PRO A 84 5.31 -11.88 -10.35
C PRO A 84 5.28 -10.53 -9.64
N GLY A 85 4.08 -9.98 -9.39
CA GLY A 85 3.95 -8.73 -8.65
C GLY A 85 4.32 -8.87 -7.18
N LEU A 86 3.94 -9.98 -6.53
CA LEU A 86 4.37 -10.27 -5.15
C LEU A 86 5.88 -10.41 -5.03
N ILE A 87 6.54 -11.04 -6.00
CA ILE A 87 8.01 -11.13 -6.06
C ILE A 87 8.61 -9.73 -6.20
N GLY A 88 8.12 -8.92 -7.14
CA GLY A 88 8.58 -7.56 -7.34
C GLY A 88 8.42 -6.70 -6.10
N TYR A 89 7.28 -6.83 -5.43
CA TYR A 89 6.96 -6.14 -4.18
C TYR A 89 7.86 -6.58 -3.03
N ALA A 90 8.12 -7.88 -2.88
CA ALA A 90 9.06 -8.40 -1.89
C ALA A 90 10.50 -7.93 -2.15
N LEU A 91 10.96 -7.98 -3.40
CA LEU A 91 12.28 -7.48 -3.80
C LEU A 91 12.42 -5.98 -3.54
N PHE A 92 11.34 -5.22 -3.73
CA PHE A 92 11.31 -3.80 -3.42
C PHE A 92 11.49 -3.53 -1.92
N PHE A 93 10.83 -4.31 -1.05
CA PHE A 93 11.07 -4.23 0.38
C PHE A 93 12.50 -4.64 0.76
N VAL A 94 13.05 -5.70 0.17
CA VAL A 94 14.45 -6.08 0.39
C VAL A 94 15.40 -4.94 0.00
N PHE A 95 15.13 -4.27 -1.13
CA PHE A 95 15.91 -3.12 -1.59
C PHE A 95 15.88 -1.98 -0.57
N LEU A 96 14.68 -1.62 -0.06
CA LEU A 96 14.48 -0.56 0.93
C LEU A 96 15.08 -0.93 2.29
N SER A 97 14.92 -2.17 2.76
CA SER A 97 15.50 -2.61 4.03
C SER A 97 17.02 -2.45 4.05
N ARG A 98 17.70 -2.60 2.92
CA ARG A 98 19.14 -2.31 2.84
C ARG A 98 19.46 -0.82 3.02
N ARG A 99 18.63 0.08 2.51
CA ARG A 99 18.78 1.54 2.66
C ARG A 99 18.39 2.02 4.05
N LEU A 100 17.49 1.31 4.73
CA LEU A 100 17.11 1.59 6.10
C LEU A 100 18.30 1.52 7.08
N PHE A 101 19.29 0.68 6.79
CA PHE A 101 20.52 0.53 7.58
C PHE A 101 21.72 1.29 6.98
N ASP A 102 21.49 2.25 6.07
CA ASP A 102 22.55 3.10 5.53
C ASP A 102 23.11 4.03 6.63
N ALA A 103 24.40 4.36 6.53
CA ALA A 103 25.05 5.28 7.47
C ALA A 103 24.57 6.74 7.29
N ARG A 104 23.99 7.07 6.13
CA ARG A 104 23.38 8.37 5.83
C ARG A 104 21.96 8.38 6.40
N SER A 105 21.74 9.17 7.44
CA SER A 105 20.45 9.25 8.14
C SER A 105 19.32 9.69 7.22
N GLU A 106 19.59 10.55 6.25
CA GLU A 106 18.60 11.03 5.29
C GLU A 106 18.07 9.90 4.40
N VAL A 107 18.98 9.06 3.89
CA VAL A 107 18.64 7.90 3.05
C VAL A 107 17.88 6.86 3.87
N ALA A 108 18.30 6.62 5.11
CA ALA A 108 17.62 5.71 6.03
C ALA A 108 16.20 6.20 6.38
N LEU A 109 16.03 7.50 6.69
CA LEU A 109 14.72 8.08 6.99
C LEU A 109 13.81 8.06 5.77
N SER A 110 14.29 8.46 4.59
CA SER A 110 13.50 8.39 3.36
C SER A 110 13.07 6.96 3.04
N SER A 111 13.96 5.98 3.21
CA SER A 111 13.62 4.57 3.05
C SER A 111 12.56 4.11 4.05
N LEU A 112 12.65 4.53 5.31
CA LEU A 112 11.65 4.23 6.33
C LEU A 112 10.26 4.78 5.96
N VAL A 113 10.21 6.03 5.50
CA VAL A 113 8.96 6.67 5.07
C VAL A 113 8.31 5.89 3.94
N VAL A 114 9.08 5.44 2.94
CA VAL A 114 8.56 4.62 1.83
C VAL A 114 8.06 3.26 2.33
N ILE A 115 8.80 2.59 3.21
CA ILE A 115 8.40 1.31 3.83
C ILE A 115 7.06 1.45 4.56
N LEU A 116 6.90 2.51 5.35
CA LEU A 116 5.67 2.75 6.12
C LEU A 116 4.50 3.14 5.21
N ALA A 117 4.75 3.96 4.19
CA ALA A 117 3.72 4.34 3.22
C ALA A 117 3.19 3.12 2.45
N LEU A 118 4.09 2.21 2.06
CA LEU A 118 3.76 1.01 1.29
C LEU A 118 3.53 -0.24 2.14
N PHE A 119 3.37 -0.12 3.45
CA PHE A 119 3.32 -1.28 4.33
C PHE A 119 2.28 -2.32 3.86
N PRO A 120 2.63 -3.61 3.73
CA PRO A 120 1.75 -4.63 3.13
C PRO A 120 0.40 -4.80 3.82
N LEU A 121 0.34 -4.50 5.12
CA LEU A 121 -0.88 -4.56 5.93
C LEU A 121 -1.62 -3.20 5.98
N ASN A 122 -1.24 -2.24 5.13
CA ASN A 122 -1.96 -0.98 5.02
C ASN A 122 -3.34 -1.26 4.39
N SER A 123 -4.37 -0.93 5.15
CA SER A 123 -5.78 -1.07 4.76
C SER A 123 -6.53 0.25 4.67
N SER A 124 -5.84 1.38 4.82
CA SER A 124 -6.49 2.70 4.97
C SER A 124 -6.97 3.28 3.64
N ILE A 125 -6.20 3.10 2.57
CA ILE A 125 -6.48 3.60 1.20
C ILE A 125 -5.96 2.53 0.24
N SER A 126 -6.49 2.39 -0.98
CA SER A 126 -5.98 1.43 -1.99
C SER A 126 -4.59 1.79 -2.52
N PHE A 127 -3.80 0.77 -2.87
CA PHE A 127 -2.45 0.87 -3.40
C PHE A 127 -2.42 1.66 -4.71
N TYR A 128 -3.37 1.37 -5.60
CA TYR A 128 -3.48 2.01 -6.92
C TYR A 128 -4.28 3.32 -6.87
N SER A 129 -4.56 3.86 -5.69
CA SER A 129 -5.17 5.19 -5.57
C SER A 129 -4.22 6.27 -6.09
N TYR A 130 -4.80 7.31 -6.68
CA TYR A 130 -4.06 8.52 -7.07
C TYR A 130 -3.25 9.10 -5.90
N PHE A 131 -3.79 9.02 -4.68
CA PHE A 131 -3.11 9.52 -3.49
C PHE A 131 -1.80 8.76 -3.19
N ASN A 132 -1.87 7.43 -3.13
CA ASN A 132 -0.70 6.59 -2.84
C ASN A 132 0.30 6.58 -3.99
N GLY A 133 -0.16 6.58 -5.24
CA GLY A 133 0.72 6.65 -6.41
C GLY A 133 1.60 7.90 -6.42
N ASN A 134 1.01 9.09 -6.19
CA ASN A 134 1.77 10.34 -6.19
C ASN A 134 2.79 10.42 -5.03
N ILE A 135 2.39 10.02 -3.83
CA ILE A 135 3.29 10.00 -2.66
C ILE A 135 4.41 8.99 -2.90
N LEU A 136 4.10 7.82 -3.46
CA LEU A 136 5.08 6.79 -3.79
C LEU A 136 6.13 7.33 -4.77
N PHE A 137 5.70 7.89 -5.91
CA PHE A 137 6.63 8.39 -6.92
C PHE A 137 7.47 9.57 -6.40
N LEU A 138 6.88 10.48 -5.62
CA LEU A 138 7.59 11.61 -5.04
C LEU A 138 8.64 11.17 -4.02
N THR A 139 8.28 10.24 -3.13
CA THR A 139 9.21 9.71 -2.10
C THR A 139 10.29 8.82 -2.70
N LEU A 140 9.98 8.06 -3.76
CA LEU A 140 10.98 7.32 -4.55
C LEU A 140 11.96 8.26 -5.25
N ALA A 141 11.47 9.31 -5.91
CA ALA A 141 12.32 10.29 -6.56
C ALA A 141 13.25 10.97 -5.56
N LEU A 142 12.73 11.34 -4.38
CA LEU A 142 13.53 11.89 -3.30
C LEU A 142 14.59 10.90 -2.80
N LEU A 143 14.22 9.64 -2.55
CA LEU A 143 15.15 8.59 -2.15
C LEU A 143 16.28 8.42 -3.17
N ILE A 144 15.97 8.39 -4.47
CA ILE A 144 16.96 8.24 -5.54
C ILE A 144 17.92 9.44 -5.56
N VAL A 145 17.40 10.66 -5.43
CA VAL A 145 18.23 11.87 -5.40
C VAL A 145 19.15 11.90 -4.17
N LEU A 146 18.62 11.58 -2.99
CA LEU A 146 19.41 11.53 -1.75
C LEU A 146 20.48 10.42 -1.81
N ASP A 147 20.13 9.24 -2.33
CA ASP A 147 21.05 8.12 -2.51
C ASP A 147 22.19 8.48 -3.48
N ARG A 148 21.91 9.27 -4.51
CA ARG A 148 22.89 9.73 -5.50
C ARG A 148 23.79 10.85 -4.97
N ASP A 149 23.21 11.86 -4.32
CA ASP A 149 23.89 13.13 -4.06
C ASP A 149 24.54 13.21 -2.67
N ILE A 150 24.06 12.45 -1.68
CA ILE A 150 24.65 12.44 -0.34
C ILE A 150 25.83 11.48 -0.31
N LYS A 151 27.02 12.03 -0.09
CA LYS A 151 28.25 11.24 0.08
C LYS A 151 28.20 10.47 1.39
N THR A 152 28.63 9.21 1.36
CA THR A 152 28.82 8.42 2.57
C THR A 152 29.79 9.13 3.50
N PRO A 153 29.45 9.30 4.80
CA PRO A 153 30.35 9.92 5.75
C PRO A 153 31.65 9.11 5.79
N THR A 154 32.78 9.79 5.57
CA THR A 154 34.11 9.20 5.77
C THR A 154 34.20 8.77 7.22
N LYS A 155 34.50 7.49 7.43
CA LYS A 155 34.76 6.93 8.76
C LYS A 155 35.93 7.70 9.35
N VAL A 156 35.66 8.63 10.26
CA VAL A 156 36.70 9.40 10.93
C VAL A 156 37.51 8.38 11.74
N ALA A 157 38.80 8.23 11.43
CA ALA A 157 39.71 7.44 12.25
C ALA A 157 39.66 8.07 13.66
N GLY A 158 39.08 7.35 14.61
CA GLY A 158 39.02 7.82 15.99
C GLY A 158 40.44 7.97 16.55
N PRO A 159 40.65 8.81 17.58
CA PRO A 159 41.97 8.96 18.22
C PRO A 159 42.56 7.68 18.84
N TYR A 160 41.81 6.57 18.80
CA TYR A 160 42.14 5.27 19.37
C TYR A 160 42.24 4.16 18.30
N ASP A 161 42.64 4.51 17.07
CA ASP A 161 43.19 3.53 16.13
C ASP A 161 44.59 3.12 16.64
N GLY A 162 44.61 2.07 17.47
CA GLY A 162 45.80 1.52 18.14
C GLY A 162 46.77 0.81 17.19
N ARG A 163 47.20 1.48 16.13
CA ARG A 163 48.31 1.07 15.27
C ARG A 163 49.52 1.97 15.57
N SER A 164 50.24 1.62 16.63
CA SER A 164 51.65 2.00 16.85
C SER A 164 52.57 0.96 16.22
#